data_AF-A0A419DHB1-F1
#
_entry.id   AF-A0A419DHB1-F1
#
_cell.length_a   1.000
_cell.length_b   1.000
_cell.length_c   1.000
_cell.angle_alpha   90.00
_cell.angle_beta   90.00
_cell.angle_gamma   90.00
#
_symmetry.space_group_name_H-M   'P 1'
#
loop_
_entity.id
_entity.type
_entity.pdbx_description
1 polymer ?
#
loop_
_entity_poly.entity_id
_entity_poly.type
_entity_poly.pdbx_seq_one_letter_code
_entity_poly.pdbx_strand_id
1 'polypeptide(L)' 'MLVYDRYHSKLIETISLDNNGNYRVELAPGVYVVDINHAGIDRSSEVPKTIEIKPGSTVVLNISIDTGLR' A
#
# COMPACT_ATOMS: atom_id res chain seq x y z
N MET A 1 4.21 -0.14 -3.99
CA MET A 1 3.45 0.21 -2.78
C MET A 1 4.37 0.23 -1.57
N LEU A 2 4.07 1.08 -0.60
CA LEU A 2 4.81 1.20 0.65
C LEU A 2 3.88 0.84 1.80
N VAL A 3 4.38 0.08 2.77
CA VAL A 3 3.64 -0.25 4.00
C VAL A 3 4.40 0.29 5.18
N TYR A 4 3.73 1.09 5.99
CA TYR A 4 4.26 1.69 7.20
C TYR A 4 3.58 1.11 8.43
N ASP A 5 4.21 1.34 9.59
CA ASP A 5 3.57 1.12 10.87
C ASP A 5 2.27 1.96 11.03
N ARG A 6 1.50 1.66 12.07
CA ARG A 6 0.21 2.34 12.35
C ARG A 6 0.30 3.87 12.49
N TYR A 7 1.51 4.41 12.65
CA TYR A 7 1.76 5.83 12.85
C TYR A 7 2.32 6.52 11.61
N HIS A 8 2.47 5.79 10.50
CA HIS A 8 3.12 6.28 9.28
C HIS A 8 4.56 6.77 9.52
N SER A 9 5.24 6.23 10.53
CA SER A 9 6.55 6.75 11.00
C SER A 9 7.72 5.89 10.57
N LYS A 10 7.47 4.59 10.35
CA LYS A 10 8.49 3.61 9.97
C LYS A 10 8.02 2.79 8.79
N LEU A 11 8.83 2.75 7.73
CA LEU A 11 8.64 1.84 6.61
C LEU A 11 8.86 0.40 7.10
N ILE A 12 7.85 -0.45 6.90
CA ILE A 12 7.87 -1.87 7.24
C ILE A 12 8.20 -2.69 6.01
N GLU A 13 7.61 -2.37 4.86
CA GLU A 13 7.77 -3.16 3.64
C GLU A 13 7.66 -2.31 2.37
N THR A 14 8.41 -2.69 1.33
CA THR A 14 8.27 -2.14 -0.03
C THR A 14 7.77 -3.22 -0.96
N ILE A 15 6.54 -3.07 -1.45
CA ILE A 15 5.91 -4.05 -2.31
C ILE A 15 6.04 -3.61 -3.76
N SER A 16 6.64 -4.47 -4.59
CA SER A 16 6.67 -4.27 -6.05
C SER A 16 5.34 -4.66 -6.67
N LEU A 17 4.90 -3.89 -7.66
CA LEU A 17 3.75 -4.24 -8.50
C LEU A 17 4.22 -5.17 -9.64
N ASP A 18 3.37 -6.11 -10.05
CA ASP A 18 3.58 -6.83 -11.31
C ASP A 18 3.21 -5.96 -12.53
N ASN A 19 3.40 -6.49 -13.74
CA ASN A 19 3.10 -5.78 -14.99
C ASN A 19 1.62 -5.43 -15.17
N ASN A 20 0.73 -6.03 -14.39
CA ASN A 20 -0.70 -5.78 -14.40
C ASN A 20 -1.14 -4.88 -13.24
N GLY A 21 -0.20 -4.37 -12.42
CA GLY A 21 -0.48 -3.57 -11.24
C GLY A 21 -0.93 -4.37 -10.02
N ASN A 22 -0.89 -5.71 -10.06
CA ASN A 22 -1.23 -6.52 -8.90
C ASN A 22 -0.09 -6.55 -7.89
N TYR A 23 -0.45 -6.80 -6.64
CA TYR A 23 0.49 -6.97 -5.55
C TYR A 23 -0.02 -7.95 -4.51
N ARG A 24 0.91 -8.56 -3.78
CA ARG A 24 0.61 -9.42 -2.64
C ARG A 24 1.77 -9.35 -1.65
N VAL A 25 1.43 -9.30 -0.37
CA VAL A 25 2.39 -9.31 0.73
C VAL A 25 1.79 -10.10 1.89
N GLU A 26 2.64 -10.82 2.62
CA GLU A 26 2.27 -11.46 3.89
C GLU A 26 2.81 -10.60 5.04
N LEU A 27 1.93 -10.22 5.96
CA LEU A 27 2.26 -9.40 7.12
C LEU A 27 1.70 -10.06 8.38
N ALA A 28 2.38 -9.87 9.51
CA ALA A 28 1.84 -10.27 10.80
C ALA A 28 0.53 -9.52 11.09
N PRO A 29 -0.42 -10.11 11.85
CA PRO A 29 -1.63 -9.41 12.25
C PRO A 29 -1.31 -8.08 12.95
N GLY A 30 -2.01 -7.01 12.58
CA GLY A 30 -1.71 -5.67 13.05
C GLY A 30 -2.38 -4.57 12.23
N VAL A 31 -2.15 -3.33 12.66
CA VAL A 31 -2.62 -2.13 11.96
C VAL A 31 -1.46 -1.51 11.20
N TYR A 32 -1.69 -1.18 9.94
CA TYR A 32 -0.69 -0.65 9.03
C TYR A 32 -1.25 0.55 8.26
N VAL A 33 -0.34 1.38 7.75
CA VAL A 33 -0.67 2.43 6.78
C VAL A 33 -0.08 2.02 5.43
N VAL A 34 -0.94 1.86 4.43
CA VAL A 34 -0.55 1.62 3.04
C VAL A 34 -0.48 2.95 2.31
N ASP A 35 0.64 3.19 1.62
CA ASP A 35 0.84 4.38 0.82
C ASP A 35 1.49 4.05 -0.54
N ILE A 36 1.52 5.01 -1.45
CA ILE A 36 2.26 4.93 -2.71
C ILE A 36 3.60 5.64 -2.58
N ASN A 37 4.54 5.28 -3.44
CA ASN A 37 5.72 6.11 -3.61
C ASN A 37 5.30 7.34 -4.42
N HIS A 38 5.21 8.51 -3.78
CA HIS A 38 4.91 9.78 -4.43
C HIS A 38 6.08 10.32 -5.29
N ALA A 39 6.88 9.44 -5.89
CA ALA A 39 7.96 9.83 -6.77
C ALA A 39 7.37 10.36 -8.09
N GLY A 40 7.80 11.56 -8.49
CA GLY A 40 7.36 12.17 -9.75
C GLY A 40 5.92 12.70 -9.67
N ILE A 41 5.07 12.28 -10.61
CA ILE A 41 3.68 12.76 -10.76
C ILE A 41 2.63 11.76 -10.24
N ASP A 42 3.08 10.61 -9.74
CA ASP A 42 2.21 9.56 -9.22
C ASP A 42 1.41 10.08 -8.02
N ARG A 43 0.09 10.00 -8.15
CA ARG A 43 -0.85 10.51 -7.15
C ARG A 43 -2.07 9.63 -7.03
N SER A 44 -2.61 9.59 -5.81
CA SER A 44 -3.87 8.92 -5.50
C SER A 44 -4.51 9.63 -4.32
N SER A 45 -5.83 9.82 -4.38
CA SER A 45 -6.61 10.32 -3.25
C SER A 45 -7.02 9.21 -2.28
N GLU A 46 -6.70 7.95 -2.60
CA GLU A 46 -7.12 6.78 -1.83
C GLU A 46 -6.08 6.38 -0.76
N VAL A 47 -4.89 6.96 -0.83
CA VAL A 47 -3.78 6.76 0.12
C VAL A 47 -3.21 8.09 0.64
N PRO A 48 -2.61 8.13 1.85
CA PRO A 48 -2.37 7.00 2.76
C PRO A 48 -3.65 6.39 3.33
N LYS A 49 -3.70 5.05 3.40
CA LYS A 49 -4.85 4.27 3.87
C LYS A 49 -4.50 3.39 5.05
N THR A 50 -5.23 3.52 6.16
CA THR A 50 -5.10 2.60 7.29
C THR A 50 -5.87 1.31 7.04
N ILE A 51 -5.22 0.17 7.31
CA ILE A 51 -5.83 -1.18 7.27
C ILE A 51 -5.53 -1.94 8.57
N GLU A 52 -6.42 -2.86 8.92
CA GLU A 52 -6.21 -3.83 10.01
C GLU A 52 -6.21 -5.25 9.42
N ILE A 53 -5.12 -5.98 9.65
CA ILE A 53 -5.00 -7.39 9.29
C ILE A 53 -5.28 -8.22 10.54
N LYS A 54 -6.38 -8.98 10.54
CA LYS A 54 -6.70 -9.91 11.61
C LYS A 54 -5.97 -11.25 11.41
N PRO A 55 -5.75 -12.04 12.47
CA PRO A 55 -5.13 -13.37 12.35
C PRO A 55 -5.81 -14.25 11.31
N GLY A 56 -5.01 -14.79 10.36
CA GLY A 56 -5.49 -15.68 9.30
C GLY A 56 -6.37 -15.01 8.23
N SER A 57 -6.50 -13.68 8.24
CA SER A 57 -7.34 -12.96 7.29
C SER A 57 -6.53 -12.36 6.14
N THR A 58 -7.21 -12.12 5.01
CA THR A 58 -6.68 -11.35 3.89
C THR A 58 -7.48 -10.05 3.76
N VAL A 59 -6.77 -8.93 3.69
CA VAL A 59 -7.35 -7.64 3.33
C VAL A 59 -7.09 -7.41 1.85
N VAL A 60 -8.16 -7.21 1.08
CA VAL A 60 -8.06 -6.81 -0.33
C VAL A 60 -8.20 -5.31 -0.41
N LEU A 61 -7.23 -4.66 -1.02
CA LEU A 61 -7.21 -3.23 -1.27
C LEU A 61 -6.91 -3.02 -2.75
N ASN A 62 -7.80 -2.32 -3.44
CA ASN A 62 -7.59 -1.87 -4.82
C ASN A 62 -7.38 -0.37 -4.76
N ILE A 63 -6.33 0.14 -5.40
CA ILE A 63 -5.97 1.56 -5.36
C ILE A 63 -5.86 2.09 -6.78
N SER A 64 -6.58 3.18 -7.07
CA SER A 64 -6.41 3.93 -8.31
C SER A 64 -5.20 4.86 -8.19
N ILE A 65 -4.24 4.73 -9.11
CA ILE A 65 -3.05 5.57 -9.19
C ILE A 65 -3.06 6.28 -10.53
N ASP A 66 -3.08 7.61 -10.51
CA ASP A 66 -2.79 8.42 -11.69
C ASP A 66 -1.28 8.52 -11.84
N THR A 67 -0.74 7.84 -12.86
CA THR A 67 0.69 7.86 -13.21
C THR A 67 1.07 9.00 -14.15
N GLY A 68 0.08 9.81 -14.57
CA GLY A 68 0.24 10.90 -15.53
C GLY A 68 0.79 10.52 -16.90
N LEU A 69 0.93 9.21 -17.18
CA LEU A 69 1.22 8.68 -18.51
C LEU A 69 0.01 8.95 -19.41
N ARG A 70 0.27 9.49 -20.61
CA ARG A 70 -0.72 9.83 -21.63
C ARG A 70 -0.39 9.11 -22.92
#